data_AF-A0A1I2E3H0-F1
#
_entry.id   AF-A0A1I2E3H0-F1
#
_cell.length_a   1.000
_cell.length_b   1.000
_cell.length_c   1.000
_cell.angle_alpha   90.00
_cell.angle_beta   90.00
_cell.angle_gamma   90.00
#
_symmetry.space_group_name_H-M   'P 1'
#
loop_
_entity.id
_entity.type
_entity.pdbx_description
1 polymer ?
#
loop_
_entity_poly.entity_id
_entity_poly.type
_entity_poly.pdbx_seq_one_letter_code
_entity_poly.pdbx_strand_id
1 'polypeptide(L)'
;MTDPGSPNGHDEAEMIGERWRRLLDVPPGRAPHLHDLHDFLTAAAAEPRLRALCPFTSHQDLGFRRSVAETPSRALAWVRPFGEGRYLIAGPDRRGLHTPGPQPVTLWGTPPVPGALGPAPARESVALVLAVLDRDRTG
;
A
#
# COMPACT_ATOMS: atom_id res chain seq x y z
N MET A 1 -28.51 -27.09 7.20
CA MET A 1 -28.06 -26.36 6.00
C MET A 1 -27.15 -25.25 6.49
N THR A 2 -25.84 -25.51 6.48
CA THR A 2 -24.82 -24.65 7.07
C THR A 2 -24.45 -23.57 6.06
N ASP A 3 -24.50 -22.31 6.49
CA ASP A 3 -24.08 -21.15 5.71
C ASP A 3 -22.60 -21.30 5.28
N PRO A 4 -22.27 -21.28 3.97
CA PRO A 4 -20.89 -21.35 3.53
C PRO A 4 -20.33 -19.93 3.37
N GLY A 5 -19.35 -19.59 4.22
CA GLY A 5 -18.21 -18.80 3.74
C GLY A 5 -18.15 -17.32 4.12
N SER A 6 -18.56 -16.93 5.33
CA SER A 6 -17.82 -15.84 5.98
C SER A 6 -16.52 -16.43 6.51
N PRO A 7 -15.33 -16.00 6.04
CA PRO A 7 -14.08 -16.44 6.64
C PRO A 7 -14.12 -16.07 8.13
N ASN A 8 -13.88 -17.05 9.00
CA ASN A 8 -13.71 -16.74 10.42
C ASN A 8 -12.52 -15.77 10.56
N GLY A 9 -12.52 -14.93 11.59
CA GLY A 9 -11.44 -13.93 11.79
C GLY A 9 -10.03 -14.55 11.86
N HIS A 10 -9.92 -15.84 12.19
CA HIS A 10 -8.67 -16.60 12.13
C HIS A 10 -8.21 -16.86 10.69
N ASP A 11 -9.12 -17.35 9.83
CA ASP A 11 -8.85 -17.62 8.42
C ASP A 11 -8.46 -16.32 7.68
N GLU A 12 -9.10 -15.21 8.04
CA GLU A 12 -8.77 -13.91 7.47
C GLU A 12 -7.37 -13.42 7.87
N ALA A 13 -6.99 -13.56 9.14
CA ALA A 13 -5.65 -13.22 9.59
C ALA A 13 -4.57 -14.07 8.91
N GLU A 14 -4.82 -15.36 8.70
CA GLU A 14 -3.92 -16.26 7.97
C GLU A 14 -3.76 -15.83 6.51
N MET A 15 -4.87 -15.52 5.84
CA MET A 15 -4.86 -15.03 4.46
C MET A 15 -4.13 -13.68 4.32
N ILE A 16 -4.27 -12.77 5.29
CA ILE A 16 -3.50 -11.53 5.35
C ILE A 16 -2.01 -11.84 5.47
N GLY A 17 -1.64 -12.75 6.38
CA GLY A 17 -0.25 -13.18 6.56
C GLY A 17 0.35 -13.83 5.30
N GLU A 18 -0.42 -14.64 4.59
CA GLU A 18 -0.04 -15.22 3.30
C GLU A 18 0.17 -14.14 2.23
N ARG A 19 -0.69 -13.11 2.16
CA ARG A 19 -0.50 -12.00 1.22
C ARG A 19 0.76 -11.21 1.49
N TRP A 20 1.07 -10.93 2.75
CA TRP A 20 2.32 -10.28 3.14
C TRP A 20 3.53 -11.10 2.70
N ARG A 21 3.56 -12.40 2.98
CA ARG A 21 4.64 -13.30 2.55
C ARG A 21 4.82 -13.27 1.03
N ARG A 22 3.73 -13.41 0.28
CA ARG A 22 3.77 -13.38 -1.19
C ARG A 22 4.36 -12.09 -1.75
N LEU A 23 4.09 -10.93 -1.13
CA LEU A 23 4.63 -9.66 -1.60
C LEU A 23 6.10 -9.45 -1.22
N LEU A 24 6.54 -10.00 -0.07
CA LEU A 24 7.94 -9.92 0.37
C LEU A 24 8.84 -10.90 -0.39
N ASP A 25 8.32 -12.07 -0.78
CA ASP A 25 9.07 -13.14 -1.43
C ASP A 25 9.06 -13.06 -2.97
N VAL A 26 8.65 -11.92 -3.57
CA VAL A 26 8.60 -11.80 -5.03
C VAL A 26 10.01 -11.76 -5.62
N PRO A 27 10.32 -12.65 -6.60
CA PRO A 27 11.61 -12.62 -7.28
C PRO A 27 11.82 -11.29 -8.03
N PRO A 28 13.03 -10.67 -7.97
CA PRO A 28 13.31 -9.35 -8.55
C PRO A 28 12.96 -9.18 -10.04
N GLY A 29 12.93 -10.27 -10.82
CA GLY A 29 12.62 -10.22 -12.26
C GLY A 29 11.13 -10.36 -12.63
N ARG A 30 10.24 -10.73 -11.69
CA ARG A 30 8.82 -10.98 -12.01
C ARG A 30 7.93 -9.74 -11.87
N ALA A 31 8.30 -8.81 -10.99
CA ALA A 31 7.53 -7.59 -10.74
C ALA A 31 8.47 -6.45 -10.32
N PRO A 32 9.05 -5.69 -11.26
CA PRO A 32 9.99 -4.62 -10.95
C PRO A 32 9.45 -3.57 -9.97
N HIS A 33 8.17 -3.21 -10.08
CA HIS A 33 7.51 -2.29 -9.16
C HIS A 33 7.46 -2.80 -7.70
N LEU A 34 7.43 -4.12 -7.48
CA LEU A 34 7.50 -4.70 -6.15
C LEU A 34 8.92 -4.70 -5.58
N HIS A 35 9.93 -4.74 -6.44
CA HIS A 35 11.31 -4.53 -6.02
C HIS A 35 11.50 -3.11 -5.48
N ASP A 36 10.98 -2.08 -6.17
CA ASP A 36 11.05 -0.71 -5.68
C ASP A 36 10.26 -0.49 -4.37
N LEU A 37 9.21 -1.29 -4.15
CA LEU A 37 8.41 -1.31 -2.92
C LEU A 37 9.05 -2.14 -1.79
N HIS A 38 10.13 -2.87 -2.03
CA HIS A 38 10.60 -3.90 -1.09
C HIS A 38 10.99 -3.34 0.28
N ASP A 39 11.73 -2.23 0.32
CA ASP A 39 12.11 -1.58 1.58
C ASP A 39 10.89 -1.05 2.34
N PHE A 40 9.91 -0.49 1.61
CA PHE A 40 8.64 -0.07 2.19
C PHE A 40 7.84 -1.25 2.73
N LEU A 41 7.70 -2.34 1.96
CA LEU A 41 6.99 -3.55 2.37
C LEU A 41 7.62 -4.17 3.62
N THR A 42 8.95 -4.19 3.70
CA THR A 42 9.70 -4.69 4.86
C THR A 42 9.42 -3.83 6.09
N ALA A 43 9.49 -2.49 5.95
CA ALA A 43 9.18 -1.58 7.04
C ALA A 43 7.72 -1.67 7.48
N ALA A 44 6.79 -1.77 6.53
CA ALA A 44 5.35 -1.86 6.80
C ALA A 44 4.97 -3.21 7.45
N ALA A 45 5.63 -4.31 7.08
CA ALA A 45 5.42 -5.62 7.71
C ALA A 45 5.90 -5.66 9.17
N ALA A 46 6.88 -4.81 9.54
CA ALA A 46 7.34 -4.67 10.91
C ALA A 46 6.40 -3.82 11.80
N GLU A 47 5.52 -3.01 11.19
CA GLU A 47 4.54 -2.18 11.90
C GLU A 47 3.25 -2.96 12.17
N PRO A 48 2.90 -3.28 13.45
CA PRO A 48 1.76 -4.13 13.78
C PRO A 48 0.44 -3.64 13.21
N ARG A 49 0.23 -2.31 13.17
CA ARG A 49 -1.01 -1.72 12.65
C ARG A 49 -1.18 -1.95 11.16
N LEU A 50 -0.10 -1.91 10.38
CA LEU A 50 -0.12 -2.16 8.94
C LEU A 50 -0.13 -3.66 8.64
N ARG A 51 0.60 -4.45 9.41
CA ARG A 51 0.61 -5.92 9.29
C ARG A 51 -0.77 -6.54 9.48
N ALA A 52 -1.64 -5.91 10.27
CA ALA A 52 -3.03 -6.32 10.46
C ALA A 52 -3.95 -5.99 9.26
N LEU A 53 -3.49 -5.20 8.28
CA LEU A 53 -4.24 -4.89 7.07
C LEU A 53 -3.88 -5.85 5.94
N CYS A 54 -4.83 -6.05 5.04
CA CYS A 54 -4.66 -6.82 3.82
C CYS A 54 -3.94 -5.94 2.76
N PRO A 55 -2.69 -6.25 2.39
CA PRO A 55 -2.00 -5.57 1.30
C PRO A 55 -2.47 -6.15 -0.04
N PHE A 56 -2.50 -5.29 -1.06
CA PHE A 56 -2.78 -5.70 -2.44
C PHE A 56 -2.15 -4.72 -3.43
N THR A 57 -1.92 -5.16 -4.66
CA THR A 57 -1.44 -4.27 -5.72
C THR A 57 -2.55 -3.93 -6.71
N SER A 58 -2.53 -2.71 -7.24
CA SER A 58 -3.39 -2.30 -8.36
C SER A 58 -2.65 -1.29 -9.23
N HIS A 59 -2.54 -1.59 -10.52
CA HIS A 59 -1.82 -0.73 -11.48
C HIS A 59 -0.47 -0.24 -10.93
N GLN A 60 0.31 -1.17 -10.38
CA GLN A 60 1.67 -0.97 -9.81
C GLN A 60 1.73 -0.22 -8.47
N ASP A 61 0.60 0.24 -7.92
CA ASP A 61 0.57 0.82 -6.57
C ASP A 61 0.23 -0.25 -5.53
N LEU A 62 0.72 -0.04 -4.31
CA LEU A 62 0.37 -0.84 -3.14
C LEU A 62 -0.79 -0.18 -2.40
N GLY A 63 -1.86 -0.92 -2.19
CA GLY A 63 -3.02 -0.52 -1.40
C GLY A 63 -3.15 -1.32 -0.12
N PHE A 64 -3.79 -0.72 0.88
CA PHE A 64 -4.15 -1.37 2.14
C PHE A 64 -5.66 -1.38 2.33
N ARG A 65 -6.23 -2.50 2.74
CA ARG A 65 -7.66 -2.61 3.09
C ARG A 65 -7.86 -3.46 4.34
N ARG A 66 -9.05 -3.39 4.94
CA ARG A 66 -9.34 -4.09 6.22
C ARG A 66 -9.53 -5.59 6.06
N SER A 67 -10.03 -6.02 4.90
CA SER A 67 -10.47 -7.41 4.71
C SER A 67 -9.87 -8.06 3.47
N VAL A 68 -9.82 -9.38 3.47
CA VAL A 68 -9.35 -10.17 2.33
C VAL A 68 -10.45 -10.33 1.27
N ALA A 69 -11.72 -10.27 1.68
CA ALA A 69 -12.87 -10.44 0.80
C ALA A 69 -12.90 -9.40 -0.35
N GLU A 70 -13.43 -9.83 -1.50
CA GLU A 70 -13.60 -8.99 -2.70
C GLU A 70 -14.86 -8.09 -2.66
N THR A 71 -15.69 -8.23 -1.64
CA THR A 71 -16.70 -7.22 -1.28
C THR A 71 -16.03 -5.86 -1.11
N PRO A 72 -16.74 -4.72 -1.29
CA PRO A 72 -16.12 -3.41 -1.51
C PRO A 72 -15.49 -2.85 -0.22
N SER A 73 -14.41 -3.47 0.21
CA SER A 73 -13.47 -2.96 1.20
C SER A 73 -12.55 -2.02 0.43
N ARG A 74 -12.94 -0.75 0.41
CA ARG A 74 -12.16 0.32 -0.22
C ARG A 74 -10.74 0.31 0.35
N ALA A 75 -9.77 0.67 -0.48
CA ALA A 75 -8.44 0.98 0.03
C ALA A 75 -8.53 2.10 1.08
N LEU A 76 -7.76 1.97 2.15
CA LEU A 76 -7.61 2.99 3.18
C LEU A 76 -6.47 3.95 2.88
N ALA A 77 -5.43 3.44 2.20
CA ALA A 77 -4.27 4.20 1.78
C ALA A 77 -3.64 3.54 0.56
N TRP A 78 -2.95 4.36 -0.24
CA TRP A 78 -2.20 3.94 -1.41
C TRP A 78 -0.76 4.43 -1.33
N VAL A 79 0.16 3.62 -1.86
CA VAL A 79 1.60 3.84 -1.89
C VAL A 79 2.13 3.58 -3.29
N ARG A 80 2.95 4.50 -3.80
CA ARG A 80 3.62 4.39 -5.10
C ARG A 80 5.12 4.62 -4.96
N PRO A 81 5.97 3.80 -5.61
CA PRO A 81 7.38 4.12 -5.77
C PRO A 81 7.59 5.44 -6.50
N PHE A 82 8.47 6.29 -5.96
CA PHE A 82 8.86 7.56 -6.56
C PHE A 82 10.25 7.51 -7.22
N GLY A 83 11.07 6.52 -6.84
CA GLY A 83 12.47 6.39 -7.22
C GLY A 83 13.40 6.59 -6.01
N GLU A 84 14.63 6.06 -6.11
CA GLU A 84 15.69 6.20 -5.10
C GLU A 84 15.25 5.83 -3.66
N GLY A 85 14.43 4.77 -3.52
CA GLY A 85 13.94 4.31 -2.21
C GLY A 85 12.92 5.24 -1.56
N ARG A 86 12.28 6.13 -2.34
CA ARG A 86 11.25 7.05 -1.86
C ARG A 86 9.85 6.70 -2.36
N TYR A 87 8.83 7.12 -1.61
CA TYR A 87 7.44 6.74 -1.85
C TYR A 87 6.47 7.91 -1.76
N LEU A 88 5.45 7.91 -2.62
CA LEU A 88 4.28 8.77 -2.55
C LEU A 88 3.15 8.09 -1.82
N ILE A 89 2.46 8.83 -0.96
CA ILE A 89 1.35 8.32 -0.15
C ILE A 89 0.07 9.10 -0.44
N ALA A 90 -1.04 8.38 -0.62
CA ALA A 90 -2.38 8.95 -0.76
C ALA A 90 -3.37 8.28 0.19
N GLY A 91 -4.47 8.99 0.47
CA GLY A 91 -5.62 8.49 1.23
C GLY A 91 -6.43 7.43 0.46
N PRO A 92 -7.67 7.14 0.91
CA PRO A 92 -8.57 6.22 0.20
C PRO A 92 -8.76 6.59 -1.27
N ASP A 93 -8.72 7.89 -1.57
CA ASP A 93 -8.71 8.41 -2.93
C ASP A 93 -7.30 8.33 -3.54
N ARG A 94 -7.15 7.43 -4.50
CA ARG A 94 -5.91 7.19 -5.26
C ARG A 94 -5.51 8.39 -6.15
N ARG A 95 -6.40 9.36 -6.40
CA ARG A 95 -6.14 10.50 -7.30
C ARG A 95 -4.94 11.36 -6.90
N GLY A 96 -4.62 11.43 -5.60
CA GLY A 96 -3.45 12.14 -5.09
C GLY A 96 -2.11 11.60 -5.62
N LEU A 97 -2.07 10.34 -6.09
CA LEU A 97 -0.88 9.77 -6.73
C LEU A 97 -0.67 10.20 -8.19
N HIS A 98 -1.67 10.86 -8.79
CA HIS A 98 -1.76 11.11 -10.24
C HIS A 98 -2.15 12.54 -10.63
N THR A 99 -2.26 13.47 -9.67
CA THR A 99 -2.64 14.87 -9.96
C THR A 99 -1.54 15.54 -10.83
N PRO A 100 -1.79 16.55 -11.70
CA PRO A 100 -0.78 17.28 -12.53
C PRO A 100 -0.17 18.56 -11.88
N GLY A 101 1.15 18.85 -11.98
CA GLY A 101 1.91 19.99 -11.38
C GLY A 101 3.47 19.80 -11.33
N PRO A 102 4.30 20.78 -10.87
CA PRO A 102 5.73 20.97 -11.28
C PRO A 102 6.80 20.47 -10.28
N GLN A 103 7.99 20.07 -10.77
CA GLN A 103 8.54 18.80 -10.29
C GLN A 103 9.94 18.27 -10.73
N PRO A 104 10.49 17.24 -10.03
CA PRO A 104 11.47 16.27 -10.54
C PRO A 104 10.90 14.83 -10.75
N VAL A 105 11.00 14.37 -12.01
CA VAL A 105 10.80 13.05 -12.69
C VAL A 105 10.50 11.76 -11.88
N THR A 106 9.48 11.00 -12.31
CA THR A 106 9.33 9.54 -12.06
C THR A 106 9.58 8.75 -13.36
N LEU A 107 9.73 7.41 -13.23
CA LEU A 107 10.22 6.38 -14.17
C LEU A 107 9.77 6.37 -15.66
N TRP A 108 9.06 7.39 -16.18
CA TRP A 108 8.60 7.49 -17.57
C TRP A 108 8.92 8.85 -18.23
N GLY A 109 9.97 9.55 -17.76
CA GLY A 109 10.40 10.81 -18.37
C GLY A 109 9.37 11.95 -18.24
N THR A 110 8.42 11.83 -17.30
CA THR A 110 7.45 12.89 -16.99
C THR A 110 7.25 12.98 -15.48
N PRO A 111 6.98 14.17 -14.92
CA PRO A 111 7.16 14.34 -13.48
C PRO A 111 5.89 13.95 -12.62
N PRO A 112 5.98 13.40 -11.35
CA PRO A 112 5.03 13.38 -10.11
C PRO A 112 4.75 14.54 -8.99
N VAL A 113 3.48 14.93 -8.71
CA VAL A 113 2.98 16.29 -8.29
C VAL A 113 2.70 16.55 -6.78
N PRO A 114 2.55 17.83 -6.29
CA PRO A 114 2.20 18.14 -4.90
C PRO A 114 0.77 17.74 -4.49
N GLY A 115 0.63 17.11 -3.32
CA GLY A 115 -0.65 16.64 -2.76
C GLY A 115 -0.57 15.20 -2.22
N ALA A 116 0.40 14.43 -2.70
CA ALA A 116 0.95 13.30 -1.95
C ALA A 116 1.82 13.84 -0.81
N LEU A 117 1.80 13.19 0.36
CA LEU A 117 2.88 13.40 1.33
C LEU A 117 4.17 13.06 0.57
N GLY A 118 5.08 14.03 0.46
CA GLY A 118 6.19 14.02 -0.49
C GLY A 118 7.08 12.77 -0.39
N PRO A 119 8.03 12.60 -1.32
CA PRO A 119 8.84 11.40 -1.39
C PRO A 119 9.63 11.22 -0.09
N ALA A 120 9.24 10.21 0.69
CA ALA A 120 9.84 9.91 1.98
C ALA A 120 10.52 8.53 1.94
N PRO A 121 11.61 8.31 2.70
CA PRO A 121 12.18 6.98 2.90
C PRO A 121 11.16 6.02 3.55
N ALA A 122 11.37 4.72 3.38
CA ALA A 122 10.44 3.67 3.81
C ALA A 122 9.82 3.85 5.21
N ARG A 123 10.64 4.14 6.24
CA ARG A 123 10.16 4.32 7.63
C ARG A 123 9.26 5.55 7.81
N GLU A 124 9.62 6.66 7.17
CA GLU A 124 8.82 7.88 7.22
C GLU A 124 7.52 7.69 6.44
N SER A 125 7.57 7.02 5.29
CA SER A 125 6.38 6.64 4.53
C SER A 125 5.41 5.77 5.32
N VAL A 126 5.91 4.83 6.14
CA VAL A 126 5.05 4.04 7.05
C VAL A 126 4.32 4.95 8.03
N ALA A 127 5.01 5.90 8.66
CA ALA A 127 4.37 6.87 9.57
C ALA A 127 3.31 7.73 8.86
N LEU A 128 3.57 8.13 7.62
CA LEU A 128 2.64 8.88 6.78
C LEU A 128 1.38 8.06 6.43
N VAL A 129 1.53 6.75 6.12
CA VAL A 129 0.39 5.85 5.95
C VAL A 129 -0.42 5.76 7.23
N LEU A 130 0.23 5.58 8.39
CA LEU A 130 -0.49 5.53 9.67
C LEU A 130 -1.29 6.81 9.93
N ALA A 131 -0.70 7.98 9.65
CA ALA A 131 -1.39 9.27 9.78
C ALA A 131 -2.61 9.38 8.83
N VAL A 132 -2.51 8.85 7.62
CA VAL A 132 -3.64 8.75 6.68
C VAL A 132 -4.74 7.83 7.23
N LEU A 133 -4.36 6.66 7.78
CA LEU A 133 -5.30 5.71 8.38
C LEU A 133 -6.04 6.31 9.59
N ASP A 134 -5.35 7.13 10.38
CA ASP A 134 -5.94 7.79 11.55
C ASP A 134 -6.96 8.86 11.15
N ARG A 135 -6.76 9.54 10.01
CA ARG A 135 -7.74 10.51 9.46
C ARG A 135 -9.01 9.85 8.93
N ASP A 136 -8.91 8.66 8.32
CA ASP A 136 -10.08 7.91 7.81
C ASP A 136 -10.97 7.35 8.95
N ARG A 137 -10.44 7.20 10.17
CA ARG A 137 -11.24 6.74 11.34
C ARG A 137 -12.10 7.84 11.98
N THR A 138 -11.77 9.10 11.75
CA THR A 138 -12.46 10.25 12.37
C THR A 138 -13.51 10.90 11.46
N GLY A 139 -13.64 10.42 10.22
CA GLY A 139 -14.53 10.98 9.19
C GLY A 139 -15.74 10.12 8.89
#